data_AF-A0A0Q7PQD8-F1
#
_entry.id   AF-A0A0Q7PQD8-F1
#
_cell.length_a   1.000
_cell.length_b   1.000
_cell.length_c   1.000
_cell.angle_alpha   90.00
_cell.angle_beta   90.00
_cell.angle_gamma   90.00
#
_symmetry.space_group_name_H-M   'P 1'
#
loop_
_entity.id
_entity.type
_entity.pdbx_description
1 polymer ?
#
loop_
_entity_poly.entity_id
_entity_poly.type
_entity_poly.pdbx_seq_one_letter_code
_entity_poly.pdbx_strand_id
1 'polypeptide(L)'
;MTLSTQEVGLQNLAKLQGWLDSCENIPGRGGKVNLSALALVAGVDRQFLYRPEAQEKIASAVQTKGLSMPSQVKNSQTEIPAWASQRILQLENQLIAARVEVHELRKRLQRYEHIDSHLASTGLLPR
;
A
#
# COMPACT_ATOMS: atom_id res chain seq x y z
N MET A 1 7.86 -27.17 15.31
CA MET A 1 6.63 -27.28 16.11
C MET A 1 5.78 -26.07 15.80
N THR A 2 4.57 -26.25 15.27
CA THR A 2 3.62 -25.15 15.02
C THR A 2 2.99 -24.75 16.33
N LEU A 3 3.29 -23.56 16.82
CA LEU A 3 2.69 -23.00 18.04
C LEU A 3 1.18 -22.89 17.86
N SER A 4 0.43 -23.19 18.91
CA SER A 4 -1.03 -22.97 18.93
C SER A 4 -1.32 -21.48 18.80
N THR A 5 -2.45 -21.13 18.17
CA THR A 5 -2.93 -19.76 18.01
C THR A 5 -2.98 -19.00 19.34
N GLN A 6 -3.23 -19.71 20.44
CA GLN A 6 -3.25 -19.16 21.80
C GLN A 6 -1.83 -18.84 22.31
N GLU A 7 -0.86 -19.71 22.06
CA GLU A 7 0.55 -19.51 22.43
C GLU A 7 1.16 -18.33 21.68
N VAL A 8 0.84 -18.19 20.39
CA VAL A 8 1.24 -17.03 19.58
C VAL A 8 0.66 -15.72 20.14
N GLY A 9 -0.59 -15.75 20.61
CA GLY A 9 -1.23 -14.62 21.27
C GLY A 9 -0.50 -14.18 22.54
N LEU A 10 -0.16 -15.14 23.41
CA LEU A 10 0.57 -14.87 24.65
C LEU A 10 1.97 -14.33 24.41
N GLN A 11 2.70 -14.89 23.43
CA GLN A 11 4.02 -14.37 23.05
C GLN A 11 3.94 -12.94 22.54
N ASN A 12 2.95 -12.63 21.71
CA ASN A 12 2.73 -11.29 21.19
C ASN A 12 2.35 -10.29 22.28
N LEU A 13 1.54 -10.70 23.27
CA LEU A 13 1.26 -9.89 24.46
C LEU A 13 2.53 -9.61 25.27
N ALA A 14 3.38 -10.61 25.48
CA ALA A 14 4.61 -10.46 26.23
C ALA A 14 5.60 -9.51 25.53
N LYS A 15 5.75 -9.63 24.21
CA LYS A 15 6.56 -8.71 23.39
C LYS A 15 6.04 -7.27 23.46
N LEU A 16 4.73 -7.09 23.29
CA LEU A 16 4.09 -5.78 23.35
C LEU A 16 4.28 -5.14 24.72
N GLN A 17 4.09 -5.90 25.80
CA GLN A 17 4.27 -5.39 27.16
C GLN A 17 5.73 -5.04 27.44
N GLY A 18 6.68 -5.94 27.14
CA GLY A 18 8.10 -5.65 27.35
C GLY A 18 8.59 -4.42 26.56
N TRP A 19 8.02 -4.20 25.38
CA TRP A 19 8.29 -2.98 24.63
C TRP A 19 7.64 -1.74 25.26
N LEU A 20 6.38 -1.80 25.67
CA LEU A 20 5.70 -0.66 26.31
C LEU A 20 6.40 -0.22 27.61
N ASP A 21 6.91 -1.17 28.39
CA ASP A 21 7.62 -0.95 29.65
C ASP A 21 9.01 -0.33 29.43
N SER A 22 9.72 -0.73 28.37
CA SER A 22 11.07 -0.21 28.05
C SER A 22 11.07 1.08 27.22
N CYS A 23 9.94 1.39 26.58
CA CYS A 23 9.84 2.53 25.67
C CYS A 23 9.69 3.85 26.45
N GLU A 24 10.53 4.85 26.15
CA GLU A 24 10.34 6.20 26.68
C GLU A 24 9.17 6.92 25.98
N ASN A 25 9.13 6.89 24.64
CA ASN A 25 8.15 7.61 23.83
C ASN A 25 7.38 6.70 22.87
N ILE A 26 6.05 6.63 23.06
CA ILE A 26 5.17 5.87 22.15
C ILE A 26 5.05 6.61 20.82
N PRO A 27 5.18 5.93 19.66
CA PRO A 27 5.06 6.56 18.36
C PRO A 27 3.64 7.08 18.17
N GLY A 28 3.52 8.40 18.13
CA GLY A 28 2.27 9.10 17.93
C GLY A 28 2.38 10.22 16.89
N ARG A 29 1.25 10.58 16.29
CA ARG A 29 1.11 11.75 15.41
C ARG A 29 -0.19 12.48 15.77
N GLY A 30 -0.09 13.78 16.07
CA GLY A 30 -1.26 14.61 16.39
C GLY A 30 -1.97 14.21 17.69
N GLY A 31 -1.22 13.86 18.74
CA GLY A 31 -1.77 13.41 20.03
C GLY A 31 -2.38 12.00 20.02
N LYS A 32 -2.33 11.30 18.88
CA LYS A 32 -2.85 9.93 18.72
C LYS A 32 -1.73 8.94 18.46
N VAL A 33 -1.89 7.73 18.96
CA VAL A 33 -0.94 6.63 18.78
C VAL A 33 -1.00 6.10 17.35
N ASN A 34 0.17 5.86 16.76
CA ASN A 34 0.28 5.21 15.47
C ASN A 34 0.44 3.70 15.64
N LEU A 35 -0.67 2.95 15.51
CA LEU A 35 -0.69 1.50 15.67
C LEU A 35 0.22 0.76 14.67
N SER A 36 0.38 1.27 13.45
CA SER A 36 1.27 0.65 12.46
C SER A 36 2.73 0.76 12.86
N ALA A 37 3.14 1.94 13.36
CA ALA A 37 4.49 2.12 13.89
C ALA A 37 4.69 1.27 15.15
N LEU A 38 3.69 1.21 16.03
CA LEU A 38 3.74 0.39 17.24
C LEU A 38 3.92 -1.11 16.92
N ALA A 39 3.20 -1.65 15.93
CA ALA A 39 3.36 -3.03 15.48
C ALA A 39 4.80 -3.34 15.04
N LEU A 40 5.40 -2.43 14.26
CA LEU A 40 6.76 -2.58 13.75
C LEU A 40 7.79 -2.56 14.87
N VAL A 41 7.68 -1.62 15.81
CA VAL A 41 8.69 -1.47 16.87
C VAL A 41 8.52 -2.56 17.95
N ALA A 42 7.29 -2.95 18.28
CA ALA A 42 7.02 -4.05 19.21
C ALA A 42 7.31 -5.43 18.60
N GLY A 43 7.49 -5.54 17.28
CA GLY A 43 7.74 -6.81 16.59
C GLY A 43 6.54 -7.76 16.63
N VAL A 44 5.33 -7.19 16.51
CA VAL A 44 4.06 -7.93 16.60
C VAL A 44 3.21 -7.67 15.36
N ASP A 45 2.39 -8.64 14.96
CA ASP A 45 1.46 -8.46 13.85
C ASP A 45 0.48 -7.30 14.11
N ARG A 46 0.29 -6.45 13.11
CA ARG A 46 -0.65 -5.33 13.17
C ARG A 46 -2.08 -5.81 13.44
N GLN A 47 -2.48 -6.98 12.92
CA GLN A 47 -3.82 -7.52 13.18
C GLN A 47 -4.04 -7.84 14.66
N PHE A 48 -3.01 -8.26 15.37
CA PHE A 48 -3.07 -8.57 16.79
C PHE A 48 -3.37 -7.32 17.64
N LEU A 49 -2.88 -6.13 17.24
CA LEU A 49 -3.14 -4.87 17.97
C LEU A 49 -4.61 -4.46 17.97
N TYR A 50 -5.45 -5.06 17.12
CA TYR A 50 -6.89 -4.83 17.10
C TYR A 50 -7.67 -5.75 18.04
N ARG A 51 -7.01 -6.71 18.70
CA ARG A 51 -7.65 -7.55 19.73
C ARG A 51 -7.88 -6.76 21.02
N PRO A 52 -8.94 -7.05 21.77
CA PRO A 52 -9.29 -6.30 22.99
C PRO A 52 -8.15 -6.30 24.01
N GLU A 53 -7.51 -7.44 24.24
CA GLU A 53 -6.39 -7.60 25.18
C GLU A 53 -5.20 -6.68 24.85
N ALA A 54 -4.91 -6.49 23.56
CA ALA A 54 -3.83 -5.59 23.12
C ALA A 54 -4.26 -4.12 23.24
N GLN A 55 -5.51 -3.80 22.91
CA GLN A 55 -6.03 -2.43 22.99
C GLN A 55 -6.08 -1.92 24.42
N GLU A 56 -6.46 -2.76 25.38
CA GLU A 56 -6.48 -2.40 26.81
C GLU A 56 -5.07 -2.02 27.28
N LYS A 57 -4.07 -2.86 26.99
CA LYS A 57 -2.67 -2.57 27.37
C LYS A 57 -2.13 -1.31 26.73
N ILE A 58 -2.41 -1.12 25.43
CA ILE A 58 -1.98 0.09 24.72
C ILE A 58 -2.69 1.31 25.32
N ALA A 59 -4.00 1.26 25.56
CA ALA A 59 -4.76 2.37 26.12
C ALA A 59 -4.22 2.80 27.49
N SER A 60 -3.91 1.85 28.38
CA SER A 60 -3.27 2.16 29.67
C SER A 60 -1.92 2.84 29.50
N ALA A 61 -1.03 2.31 28.65
CA ALA A 61 0.29 2.88 28.43
C ALA A 61 0.24 4.28 27.78
N VAL A 62 -0.77 4.50 26.96
CA VAL A 62 -0.99 5.73 26.17
C VAL A 62 -1.56 6.83 27.03
N GLN A 63 -2.47 6.51 27.96
CA GLN A 63 -2.96 7.43 28.99
C GLN A 63 -1.82 7.92 29.89
N THR A 64 -0.97 7.02 30.38
CA THR A 64 0.18 7.39 31.23
C THR A 64 1.13 8.35 30.53
N LYS A 65 1.24 8.26 29.20
CA LYS A 65 2.14 9.09 28.39
C LYS A 65 1.45 10.29 27.72
N GLY A 66 0.21 10.61 28.10
CA GLY A 66 -0.51 11.79 27.62
C GLY A 66 -0.94 11.73 26.15
N LEU A 67 -0.98 10.54 25.56
CA LEU A 67 -1.50 10.29 24.22
C LEU A 67 -2.94 9.78 24.30
N SER A 68 -3.65 9.81 23.17
CA SER A 68 -4.98 9.21 23.03
C SER A 68 -4.94 8.05 22.06
N MET A 69 -5.79 7.05 22.29
CA MET A 69 -6.01 6.00 21.30
C MET A 69 -6.61 6.61 20.04
N PRO A 70 -6.19 6.17 18.84
CA PRO A 70 -6.93 6.53 17.64
C PRO A 70 -8.36 6.02 17.80
N SER A 71 -9.33 6.92 17.70
CA SER A 71 -10.72 6.52 17.52
C SER A 71 -10.74 5.50 16.40
N GLN A 72 -11.24 4.29 16.68
CA GLN A 72 -11.54 3.31 15.65
C GLN A 72 -12.68 3.89 14.81
N VAL A 73 -12.37 4.89 13.99
CA VAL A 73 -13.10 5.11 12.76
C VAL A 73 -12.85 3.81 12.04
N LYS A 74 -13.85 2.91 12.07
CA LYS A 74 -13.92 1.75 11.19
C LYS A 74 -13.37 2.26 9.88
N ASN A 75 -12.27 1.67 9.40
CA ASN A 75 -11.86 1.93 8.04
C ASN A 75 -13.08 1.53 7.22
N SER A 76 -13.91 2.50 6.85
CA SER A 76 -14.62 2.44 5.61
C SER A 76 -13.47 2.23 4.64
N GLN A 77 -13.29 0.97 4.23
CA GLN A 77 -12.83 0.69 2.89
C GLN A 77 -13.51 1.76 2.06
N THR A 78 -12.74 2.73 1.59
CA THR A 78 -13.31 3.90 0.97
C THR A 78 -13.96 3.34 -0.28
N GLU A 79 -15.26 3.05 -0.20
CA GLU A 79 -16.01 2.41 -1.25
C GLU A 79 -15.83 3.35 -2.43
N ILE A 80 -15.04 2.90 -3.42
CA ILE A 80 -14.77 3.70 -4.59
C ILE A 80 -16.14 3.98 -5.17
N PRO A 81 -16.57 5.26 -5.21
CA PRO A 81 -17.92 5.57 -5.64
C PRO A 81 -18.16 4.98 -7.03
N ALA A 82 -19.36 4.47 -7.32
CA ALA A 82 -19.65 3.82 -8.61
C ALA A 82 -19.29 4.71 -9.81
N TRP A 83 -19.44 6.03 -9.68
CA TRP A 83 -19.02 7.01 -10.70
C TRP A 83 -17.51 7.04 -10.92
N ALA A 84 -16.71 6.87 -9.87
CA ALA A 84 -15.26 6.84 -9.94
C ALA A 84 -14.79 5.54 -10.62
N SER A 85 -15.41 4.40 -10.31
CA SER A 85 -15.14 3.12 -10.97
C SER A 85 -15.46 3.16 -12.47
N GLN A 86 -16.60 3.74 -12.85
CA GLN A 86 -16.95 3.95 -14.26
C GLN A 86 -15.96 4.87 -14.98
N ARG A 87 -15.53 5.94 -14.31
CA ARG A 87 -14.54 6.87 -14.87
C ARG A 87 -13.17 6.21 -15.04
N ILE A 88 -12.74 5.39 -14.08
CA ILE A 88 -11.50 4.61 -14.18
C ILE A 88 -11.55 3.70 -15.40
N LEU A 89 -12.61 2.91 -15.55
CA LEU A 89 -12.77 2.01 -16.69
C LEU A 89 -12.79 2.76 -18.03
N GLN A 90 -13.45 3.91 -18.09
CA GLN A 90 -13.44 4.76 -19.28
C GLN A 90 -12.01 5.24 -19.62
N LEU A 91 -11.27 5.70 -18.62
CA LEU A 91 -9.89 6.17 -18.78
C LEU A 91 -8.95 5.03 -19.20
N GLU A 92 -9.12 3.84 -18.64
CA GLU A 92 -8.36 2.65 -19.02
C GLU A 92 -8.59 2.28 -20.48
N ASN A 93 -9.85 2.29 -20.93
CA ASN A 93 -10.19 2.04 -22.34
C ASN A 93 -9.58 3.08 -23.28
N GLN A 94 -9.61 4.37 -22.91
CA GLN A 94 -8.97 5.44 -23.69
C GLN A 94 -7.45 5.27 -23.77
N LEU A 95 -6.83 4.87 -22.66
CA LEU A 95 -5.40 4.61 -22.59
C LEU A 95 -5.01 3.44 -23.50
N ILE A 96 -5.78 2.36 -23.49
CA ILE A 96 -5.56 1.20 -24.37
C ILE A 96 -5.67 1.62 -25.84
N ALA A 97 -6.73 2.35 -26.21
CA ALA A 97 -6.91 2.83 -27.58
C ALA A 97 -5.73 3.70 -28.05
N ALA A 98 -5.32 4.67 -27.23
CA ALA A 98 -4.18 5.53 -27.55
C ALA A 98 -2.87 4.74 -27.70
N ARG A 99 -2.63 3.72 -26.86
CA ARG A 99 -1.46 2.85 -26.98
C ARG A 99 -1.43 2.08 -28.29
N VAL A 100 -2.58 1.57 -28.74
CA VAL A 100 -2.70 0.84 -30.01
C VAL A 100 -2.44 1.78 -31.19
N GLU A 101 -3.01 2.98 -31.18
CA GLU A 101 -2.77 3.98 -32.23
C GLU A 101 -1.29 4.38 -32.31
N VAL A 102 -0.65 4.65 -31.17
CA VAL A 102 0.78 4.95 -31.11
C VAL A 102 1.62 3.80 -31.66
N HIS A 103 1.26 2.55 -31.34
CA HIS A 103 1.97 1.38 -31.85
C HIS A 103 1.87 1.27 -33.38
N GLU A 104 0.68 1.43 -33.94
CA GLU A 104 0.46 1.39 -35.39
C GLU A 104 1.17 2.54 -36.12
N LEU A 105 1.14 3.75 -35.55
CA LEU A 105 1.85 4.90 -36.11
C LEU A 105 3.36 4.67 -36.10
N ARG A 106 3.94 4.16 -35.00
CA ARG A 106 5.36 3.81 -34.94
C ARG A 106 5.74 2.75 -35.97
N LYS A 107 4.91 1.74 -36.17
CA LYS A 107 5.13 0.69 -37.18
C LYS A 107 5.06 1.24 -38.61
N ARG A 108 4.15 2.18 -38.89
CA ARG A 108 4.10 2.88 -40.19
C ARG A 108 5.35 3.72 -40.40
N LEU A 109 5.76 4.48 -39.39
CA LEU A 109 6.94 5.33 -39.44
C LEU A 109 8.21 4.50 -39.69
N GLN A 110 8.39 3.39 -38.99
CA GLN A 110 9.50 2.47 -39.21
C GLN A 110 9.56 1.92 -40.64
N ARG A 111 8.40 1.66 -41.27
CA ARG A 111 8.34 1.24 -42.67
C ARG A 111 8.79 2.35 -43.61
N TYR A 112 8.37 3.59 -43.37
CA TYR A 112 8.82 4.73 -44.18
C TYR A 112 10.31 5.01 -44.00
N GLU A 113 10.82 5.00 -42.77
CA GLU A 113 12.25 5.14 -42.49
C GLU A 113 13.08 4.06 -43.19
N HIS A 114 12.57 2.82 -43.24
CA HIS A 114 13.23 1.74 -43.97
C HIS A 114 13.27 1.99 -45.49
N ILE A 115 12.17 2.47 -46.08
CA ILE A 115 12.10 2.82 -47.50
C ILE A 115 13.06 3.98 -47.81
N ASP A 116 13.06 5.03 -47.00
CA ASP A 116 13.93 6.19 -47.16
C ASP A 116 15.41 5.80 -47.05
N SER A 117 15.75 4.94 -46.09
CA SER A 117 17.11 4.42 -45.93
C SER A 117 17.55 3.56 -47.13
N HIS A 118 16.65 2.72 -47.67
CA HIS A 118 16.93 1.91 -48.85
C HIS A 118 17.10 2.79 -50.10
N LEU A 119 16.26 3.80 -50.29
CA LEU A 119 16.38 4.78 -51.37
C LEU A 119 17.68 5.57 -51.27
N ALA A 120 18.03 6.04 -50.08
CA ALA A 120 19.27 6.79 -49.87
C ALA A 120 20.53 5.95 -50.16
N SER A 121 20.49 4.65 -49.88
CA SER A 121 21.63 3.75 -50.08
C SER A 121 21.73 3.17 -51.49
N THR A 122 20.60 2.88 -52.14
CA THR A 122 20.58 2.16 -53.43
C THR A 122 20.09 3.00 -54.61
N GLY A 123 19.46 4.16 -54.36
CA GLY A 123 18.80 4.98 -55.37
C GLY A 123 17.52 4.35 -55.95
N LEU A 124 17.08 3.21 -55.43
CA LEU A 124 15.94 2.43 -55.93
C LEU A 124 14.95 2.10 -54.79
N LEU A 125 13.68 1.94 -55.14
CA LEU A 125 12.65 1.51 -54.19
C LEU A 125 12.91 0.04 -53.74
N PRO A 126 12.74 -0.27 -52.45
CA PRO A 126 12.80 -1.66 -51.98
C PRO A 126 11.68 -2.48 -52.62
N ARG A 127 12.02 -3.70 -53.09
CA ARG A 127 11.09 -4.63 -53.76
C ARG A 127 10.44 -5.59 -52.77
#